data_AF-A0AAN9I0W5-F1
#
_entry.id   AF-A0AAN9I0W5-F1
#
_cell.length_a   1.000
_cell.length_b   1.000
_cell.length_c   1.000
_cell.angle_alpha   90.00
_cell.angle_beta   90.00
_cell.angle_gamma   90.00
#
_symmetry.space_group_name_H-M   'P 1'
#
loop_
_entity.id
_entity.type
_entity.pdbx_description
1 polymer ?
#
loop_
_entity_poly.entity_id
_entity_poly.type
_entity_poly.pdbx_seq_one_letter_code
_entity_poly.pdbx_strand_id
1 'polypeptide(L)'
;MAFKNTFYISHGSPTLSIDENIEARKFFESWKKDVFPHIPTSILIISCHWDTAIPTVNVVTNNNDTIHDFYGFPKPMYQASIDVL
;
A
#
# COMPACT_ATOMS: atom_id res chain seq x y z
N MET A 1 -19.29 -3.19 17.48
CA MET A 1 -18.49 -4.25 16.82
C MET A 1 -17.17 -3.60 16.42
N ALA A 2 -16.04 -4.02 16.99
CA ALA A 2 -14.73 -3.50 16.58
C ALA A 2 -14.15 -4.43 15.52
N PHE A 3 -13.82 -3.91 14.35
CA PHE A 3 -13.08 -4.66 13.34
C PHE A 3 -11.66 -4.88 13.87
N LYS A 4 -11.28 -6.14 14.12
CA LYS A 4 -9.96 -6.47 14.69
C LYS A 4 -8.79 -6.21 13.72
N ASN A 5 -9.08 -6.09 12.42
CA ASN A 5 -8.08 -5.95 11.35
C ASN A 5 -8.22 -4.60 10.63
N THR A 6 -8.41 -3.53 11.39
CA THR A 6 -8.44 -2.15 10.85
C THR A 6 -7.21 -1.42 11.34
N PHE A 7 -6.44 -0.90 10.39
CA PHE A 7 -5.16 -0.25 10.65
C PHE A 7 -5.16 1.15 10.05
N TYR A 8 -4.55 2.09 10.77
CA TYR A 8 -4.18 3.38 10.21
C TYR A 8 -2.70 3.33 9.83
N ILE A 9 -2.40 3.60 8.56
CA ILE A 9 -1.05 3.56 8.01
C ILE A 9 -0.73 4.94 7.43
N SER A 10 0.35 5.56 7.89
CA SER A 10 0.89 6.77 7.26
C SER A 10 1.55 6.40 5.94
N HIS A 11 1.28 7.16 4.87
CA HIS A 11 1.80 6.85 3.53
C HIS A 11 3.31 7.05 3.39
N GLY A 12 3.92 7.93 4.22
CA GLY A 12 5.36 8.13 4.28
C GLY A 12 6.01 8.61 2.96
N SER A 13 7.35 8.56 2.91
CA SER A 13 8.10 8.82 1.68
C SER A 13 8.09 7.57 0.79
N PRO A 14 8.02 7.72 -0.55
CA PRO A 14 8.19 6.62 -1.50
C PRO A 14 9.44 5.76 -1.26
N THR A 15 10.52 6.34 -0.72
CA THR A 15 11.77 5.62 -0.39
C THR A 15 11.58 4.49 0.61
N LEU A 16 10.50 4.49 1.40
CA LEU A 16 10.12 3.39 2.29
C LEU A 16 10.10 2.03 1.58
N SER A 17 9.76 2.03 0.29
CA SER A 17 9.68 0.82 -0.54
C SER A 17 11.04 0.19 -0.88
N ILE A 18 12.15 0.95 -0.83
CA ILE A 18 13.46 0.50 -1.30
C ILE A 18 14.58 0.67 -0.28
N ASP A 19 14.46 1.54 0.71
CA ASP A 19 15.49 1.79 1.71
C ASP A 19 15.36 0.84 2.90
N GLU A 20 16.36 -0.03 3.08
CA GLU A 20 16.43 -1.01 4.16
C GLU A 20 16.80 -0.40 5.52
N ASN A 21 17.30 0.83 5.54
CA ASN A 21 17.66 1.54 6.77
C ASN A 21 16.45 2.20 7.44
N ILE A 22 15.28 2.23 6.77
CA ILE A 22 14.05 2.78 7.33
C ILE A 22 13.39 1.72 8.22
N GLU A 23 13.36 1.95 9.53
CA GLU A 23 12.78 1.01 10.50
C GLU A 23 11.29 0.71 10.25
N ALA A 24 10.54 1.68 9.74
CA ALA A 24 9.14 1.47 9.35
C ALA A 24 8.99 0.39 8.27
N ARG A 25 9.98 0.23 7.39
CA ARG A 25 9.96 -0.84 6.37
C ARG A 25 10.02 -2.22 7.03
N LYS A 26 10.99 -2.43 7.93
CA LYS A 26 11.15 -3.69 8.67
C LYS A 26 9.91 -4.03 9.48
N PHE A 27 9.28 -3.02 10.09
CA PHE A 27 8.00 -3.16 10.78
C PHE A 27 6.91 -3.67 9.84
N PHE A 28 6.72 -3.07 8.66
CA PHE A 28 5.70 -3.54 7.71
C PHE A 28 6.04 -4.89 7.09
N GLU A 29 7.31 -5.23 6.91
CA GLU A 29 7.72 -6.56 6.44
C GLU A 29 7.35 -7.66 7.45
N SER A 30 7.43 -7.36 8.75
CA SER A 30 7.03 -8.30 9.82
C SER A 30 5.53 -8.65 9.79
N TRP A 31 4.69 -7.77 9.23
CA TRP A 31 3.24 -7.97 9.20
C TRP A 31 2.82 -9.21 8.43
N LYS A 32 3.60 -9.63 7.43
CA LYS A 32 3.36 -10.88 6.69
C LYS A 32 3.31 -12.10 7.61
N LYS A 33 4.03 -12.06 8.72
CA LYS A 33 4.08 -13.14 9.72
C LYS A 33 3.19 -12.83 10.92
N ASP A 34 3.27 -11.61 11.44
CA ASP A 34 2.75 -11.29 12.78
C ASP A 34 1.29 -10.82 12.76
N VAL A 35 0.85 -10.19 11.66
CA VAL A 35 -0.47 -9.56 11.54
C VAL A 35 -1.37 -10.33 10.57
N PHE A 36 -0.81 -10.73 9.42
CA PHE A 36 -1.52 -11.44 8.36
C PHE A 36 -0.85 -12.77 8.02
N PRO A 37 -0.82 -13.74 8.97
CA PRO A 37 -0.26 -15.08 8.70
C PRO A 37 -1.06 -15.83 7.62
N HIS A 38 -2.30 -15.40 7.35
CA HIS A 38 -3.10 -15.83 6.21
C HIS A 38 -3.39 -14.60 5.33
N ILE A 39 -3.21 -14.76 4.02
CA ILE A 39 -3.45 -13.68 3.05
C ILE A 39 -4.97 -13.41 2.99
N PRO A 40 -5.41 -12.15 3.20
CA PRO A 40 -6.82 -11.82 3.09
C PRO A 40 -7.28 -11.95 1.63
N THR A 41 -8.52 -12.41 1.42
CA THR A 41 -9.11 -12.51 0.07
C THR A 41 -9.46 -11.14 -0.52
N SER A 42 -9.50 -10.10 0.32
CA SER A 42 -9.84 -8.73 -0.08
C SER A 42 -9.32 -7.73 0.94
N ILE A 43 -8.94 -6.54 0.50
CA ILE A 43 -8.52 -5.41 1.33
C ILE A 43 -9.34 -4.19 0.93
N LEU A 44 -9.92 -3.48 1.91
CA LEU A 44 -10.50 -2.16 1.70
C LEU A 44 -9.46 -1.10 2.06
N ILE A 45 -9.03 -0.31 1.07
CA ILE A 45 -8.11 0.81 1.27
C ILE A 45 -8.91 2.11 1.25
N ILE A 46 -8.73 2.92 2.29
CA ILE A 46 -9.25 4.29 2.35
C ILE A 46 -8.04 5.22 2.32
N SER A 47 -7.89 5.97 1.23
CA SER A 47 -6.74 6.84 1.01
C SER A 47 -7.12 8.32 1.17
N CYS A 48 -6.28 9.10 1.85
CA CYS A 48 -6.43 10.55 1.93
C CYS A 48 -6.22 11.26 0.58
N HIS A 49 -5.59 10.60 -0.38
CA HIS A 49 -5.39 11.12 -1.74
C HIS A 49 -6.49 10.70 -2.71
N TRP A 50 -7.44 9.85 -2.27
CA TRP A 50 -8.64 9.54 -3.05
C TRP A 50 -9.72 10.59 -2.76
N ASP A 51 -9.54 11.77 -3.35
CA ASP A 51 -10.45 12.90 -3.15
C ASP A 51 -11.53 12.95 -4.24
N THR A 52 -12.79 12.85 -3.82
CA THR A 52 -13.95 12.80 -4.71
C THR A 52 -15.07 13.65 -4.13
N ALA A 53 -15.82 14.35 -4.98
CA ALA A 53 -16.88 15.27 -4.54
C ALA A 53 -18.03 14.58 -3.77
N ILE A 54 -18.23 13.29 -4.02
CA ILE A 54 -19.16 12.42 -3.29
C ILE A 54 -18.45 11.12 -2.92
N PRO A 55 -18.82 10.44 -1.82
CA PRO A 55 -18.22 9.17 -1.44
C PRO A 55 -18.29 8.15 -2.59
N THR A 56 -17.11 7.75 -3.10
CA THR A 56 -16.99 6.91 -4.29
C THR A 56 -16.12 5.70 -3.99
N VAL A 57 -16.56 4.54 -4.44
CA VAL A 57 -15.80 3.28 -4.37
C VAL A 57 -15.43 2.85 -5.77
N ASN A 58 -14.18 2.46 -5.97
CA ASN A 58 -13.72 1.84 -7.21
C ASN A 58 -13.41 0.36 -6.94
N VAL A 59 -13.83 -0.51 -7.86
CA VAL A 59 -13.44 -1.91 -7.90
C VAL A 59 -12.93 -2.20 -9.30
N VAL A 60 -11.70 -2.66 -9.40
CA VAL A 60 -11.11 -3.10 -10.67
C VAL A 60 -11.16 -4.62 -10.69
N THR A 61 -11.84 -5.18 -11.68
CA THR A 61 -12.05 -6.63 -11.81
C THR A 61 -10.83 -7.38 -12.32
N ASN A 62 -9.87 -6.66 -12.90
CA ASN A 62 -8.60 -7.19 -13.40
C ASN A 62 -7.44 -6.44 -12.72
N ASN A 63 -6.23 -6.55 -13.26
CA ASN A 63 -5.09 -5.77 -12.80
C ASN A 63 -5.19 -4.31 -13.25
N ASN A 64 -4.82 -3.37 -12.37
CA ASN A 64 -4.50 -2.01 -12.76
C ASN A 64 -3.06 -1.93 -13.25
N ASP A 65 -2.80 -1.07 -14.23
CA ASP A 65 -1.43 -0.70 -14.58
C ASP A 65 -0.79 0.08 -13.42
N THR A 66 0.48 -0.21 -13.13
CA THR A 66 1.24 0.56 -12.13
C THR A 66 1.63 1.91 -12.73
N ILE A 67 1.21 3.00 -12.07
CA ILE A 67 1.59 4.37 -12.42
C ILE A 67 2.53 4.91 -11.34
N HIS A 68 3.69 5.40 -11.75
CA HIS A 68 4.65 6.07 -10.85
C HIS A 68 4.45 7.59 -10.89
N ASP A 69 3.51 8.09 -10.09
CA ASP A 69 3.23 9.53 -9.94
C ASP A 69 4.17 10.21 -8.93
N PHE A 70 5.49 10.04 -9.12
CA PHE A 70 6.53 10.69 -8.33
C PHE A 70 7.80 10.93 -9.17
N TYR A 71 8.57 11.97 -8.80
CA TYR A 71 9.72 12.43 -9.58
C TYR A 71 10.96 12.67 -8.71
N GLY A 72 12.15 12.54 -9.30
CA GLY A 72 13.43 12.80 -8.62
C GLY A 72 13.95 11.65 -7.76
N PHE A 73 13.37 10.46 -7.87
CA PHE A 73 13.77 9.30 -7.08
C PHE A 73 14.73 8.35 -7.83
N PRO A 74 15.40 7.42 -7.14
CA PRO A 74 16.28 6.44 -7.77
C PRO A 74 15.57 5.55 -8.78
N LYS A 75 16.27 5.20 -9.88
CA LYS A 75 15.77 4.31 -10.95
C LYS A 75 15.09 3.02 -10.45
N PRO A 76 15.59 2.30 -9.43
CA PRO A 76 14.95 1.07 -8.95
C PRO A 76 13.49 1.25 -8.51
N MET A 77 13.09 2.44 -8.05
CA MET A 77 11.70 2.69 -7.63
C MET A 77 10.72 2.70 -8.81
N TYR A 78 11.19 3.07 -10.00
CA TYR A 78 10.40 3.03 -11.23
C TYR A 78 10.34 1.64 -11.88
N GLN A 79 10.98 0.64 -11.26
CA GLN A 79 10.96 -0.76 -11.69
C GLN A 79 10.06 -1.62 -10.82
N ALA A 80 9.55 -1.07 -9.71
CA ALA A 80 8.64 -1.78 -8.82
C ALA A 80 7.22 -1.80 -9.41
N SER A 81 6.57 -2.96 -9.44
CA SER A 81 5.14 -3.09 -9.75
C SER A 81 4.32 -3.25 -8.48
N ILE A 82 3.10 -2.73 -8.49
CA ILE A 82 2.08 -3.09 -7.49
C ILE A 82 1.21 -4.17 -8.12
N ASP A 83 1.45 -5.41 -7.72
CA ASP A 83 0.62 -6.54 -8.11
C ASP A 83 -0.40 -6.83 -7.01
N VAL A 84 -1.67 -6.56 -7.32
CA VAL A 84 -2.80 -6.93 -6.47
C VAL A 84 -3.33 -8.27 -6.97
N LEU A 85 -2.65 -9.36 -6.60
CA LEU A 85 -3.08 -10.75 -6.84
C LEU A 85 -3.54 -11.38 -5.52
#